data_AF-A3GFF4-F1
#
_entry.id   AF-A3GFF4-F1
#
_cell.length_a   1.000
_cell.length_b   1.000
_cell.length_c   1.000
_cell.angle_alpha   90.00
_cell.angle_beta   90.00
_cell.angle_gamma   90.00
#
_symmetry.space_group_name_H-M   'P 1'
#
loop_
_entity.id
_entity.type
_entity.pdbx_description
1 polymer ?
#
loop_
_entity_poly.entity_id
_entity_poly.type
_entity_poly.pdbx_seq_one_letter_code
_entity_poly.pdbx_strand_id
1 'polypeptide(L)'
;MSLFKSLVARSGSGIRAAQIARQNGPVISQISIISSQPFSTSPVSYKTNTSTRTKENVHDLETFFRLIGRNTVEHLDLFEGDLAKFLSTSSQQMKFMGIDVSTRRYMLRWKHKFENDLEPLREHKKGKKKNGGERNAKTVLAKKNALKKLEEKEKFAAEELDAENRGERLF
;
A
#
# COMPACT_ATOMS: atom_id res chain seq x y z
N MET A 1 -20.54 20.52 -38.75
CA MET A 1 -20.15 19.49 -39.72
C MET A 1 -19.99 18.16 -38.98
N SER A 2 -20.84 17.21 -39.35
CA SER A 2 -20.81 15.80 -38.94
C SER A 2 -19.48 15.16 -39.38
N LEU A 3 -18.98 14.15 -38.64
CA LEU A 3 -18.81 12.79 -39.17
C LEU A 3 -17.88 11.87 -38.31
N PHE A 4 -18.41 10.65 -38.06
CA PHE A 4 -17.79 9.34 -37.73
C PHE A 4 -17.05 9.14 -36.39
N LYS A 5 -17.58 8.37 -35.41
CA LYS A 5 -17.76 6.89 -35.30
C LYS A 5 -16.42 6.13 -35.30
N SER A 6 -15.95 5.61 -34.16
CA SER A 6 -16.26 4.30 -33.53
C SER A 6 -15.18 3.25 -33.81
N LEU A 7 -14.56 2.68 -32.77
CA LEU A 7 -14.36 1.23 -32.66
C LEU A 7 -13.96 0.87 -31.22
N VAL A 8 -14.87 0.17 -30.53
CA VAL A 8 -14.61 -0.58 -29.30
C VAL A 8 -14.41 -2.03 -29.73
N ALA A 9 -13.21 -2.59 -29.49
CA ALA A 9 -12.95 -4.01 -29.63
C ALA A 9 -12.73 -4.60 -28.23
N ARG A 10 -13.73 -5.35 -27.76
CA ARG A 10 -13.72 -6.11 -26.50
C ARG A 10 -13.63 -7.57 -26.89
N SER A 11 -12.45 -8.18 -26.77
CA SER A 11 -12.25 -9.61 -26.98
C SER A 11 -12.74 -10.38 -25.75
N GLY A 12 -13.74 -11.23 -25.96
CA GLY A 12 -14.22 -12.20 -24.97
C GLY A 12 -13.40 -13.48 -25.03
N SER A 13 -12.97 -13.98 -23.88
CA SER A 13 -12.46 -15.33 -23.72
C SER A 13 -13.63 -16.22 -23.30
N GLY A 14 -14.09 -17.05 -24.24
CA GLY A 14 -15.16 -18.01 -24.03
C GLY A 14 -14.74 -19.16 -23.10
N ILE A 15 -15.60 -19.46 -22.14
CA ILE A 15 -15.53 -20.70 -21.35
C ILE A 15 -16.35 -21.74 -22.12
N ARG A 16 -15.66 -22.75 -22.66
CA ARG A 16 -16.27 -23.92 -23.29
C ARG A 16 -16.90 -24.80 -22.20
N ALA A 17 -18.22 -24.96 -22.25
CA ALA A 17 -18.91 -26.04 -21.56
C ALA A 17 -18.71 -27.33 -22.36
N ALA A 18 -17.93 -28.28 -21.83
CA ALA A 18 -17.83 -29.62 -22.37
C ALA A 18 -18.92 -30.51 -21.79
N GLN A 19 -19.65 -31.18 -22.68
CA GLN A 19 -20.75 -32.09 -22.40
C GLN A 19 -20.25 -33.33 -21.63
N ILE A 20 -20.96 -33.68 -20.56
CA ILE A 20 -20.79 -34.92 -19.83
C ILE A 20 -21.55 -36.01 -20.61
N ALA A 21 -20.83 -36.83 -21.37
CA ALA A 21 -21.33 -38.09 -21.90
C ALA A 21 -20.93 -39.23 -20.94
N ARG A 22 -21.92 -39.78 -20.23
CA ARG A 22 -21.83 -41.05 -19.51
C ARG A 22 -21.94 -42.18 -20.53
N GLN A 23 -21.01 -43.14 -20.55
CA GLN A 23 -21.28 -44.57 -20.82
C GLN A 23 -20.15 -45.48 -20.28
N ASN A 24 -20.55 -46.34 -19.34
CA ASN A 24 -20.26 -47.78 -19.20
C ASN A 24 -18.81 -48.31 -19.06
N GLY A 25 -18.58 -48.99 -17.92
CA GLY A 25 -17.74 -50.19 -17.82
C GLY A 25 -16.73 -50.17 -16.68
N PRO A 26 -16.87 -50.97 -15.61
CA PRO A 26 -15.76 -51.21 -14.70
C PRO A 26 -14.85 -52.28 -15.33
N VAL A 27 -13.72 -51.86 -15.89
CA VAL A 27 -12.64 -52.80 -16.23
C VAL A 27 -11.65 -52.75 -15.06
N ILE A 28 -11.63 -53.84 -14.29
CA ILE A 28 -10.65 -54.08 -13.23
C ILE A 28 -9.33 -54.40 -13.94
N SER A 29 -8.55 -53.36 -14.23
CA SER A 29 -7.19 -53.50 -14.79
C SER A 29 -6.18 -53.31 -13.67
N GLN A 30 -5.23 -54.25 -13.62
CA GLN A 30 -4.26 -54.45 -12.55
C GLN A 30 -3.47 -53.18 -12.21
N ILE A 31 -3.40 -52.89 -10.91
CA ILE A 31 -2.63 -51.78 -10.34
C ILE A 31 -1.16 -52.01 -10.67
N SER A 32 -0.64 -51.24 -11.63
CA SER A 32 0.80 -51.06 -11.84
C SER A 32 1.40 -50.46 -10.57
N ILE A 33 2.45 -51.11 -10.07
CA ILE A 33 3.19 -50.75 -8.86
C ILE A 33 3.70 -49.30 -9.04
N ILE A 34 3.11 -48.35 -8.30
CA ILE A 34 3.54 -46.95 -8.29
C ILE A 34 4.92 -46.93 -7.63
N SER A 35 5.95 -46.59 -8.40
CA SER A 35 7.28 -46.30 -7.87
C SER A 35 7.19 -45.12 -6.90
N SER A 36 7.28 -45.37 -5.59
CA SER A 36 7.38 -44.31 -4.59
C SER A 36 8.71 -43.59 -4.75
N GLN A 37 8.69 -42.33 -5.17
CA GLN A 37 9.87 -41.47 -5.11
C GLN A 37 10.18 -41.22 -3.62
N PRO A 38 11.41 -41.51 -3.13
CA PRO A 38 11.76 -41.23 -1.75
C PRO A 38 11.70 -39.71 -1.49
N PHE A 39 11.19 -39.33 -0.31
CA PHE A 39 11.20 -37.93 0.12
C PHE A 39 12.64 -37.41 0.19
N SER A 40 12.89 -36.23 -0.37
CA SER A 40 14.21 -35.60 -0.35
C SER A 40 14.57 -35.16 1.07
N THR A 41 15.60 -35.76 1.66
CA THR A 41 16.14 -35.41 2.98
C THR A 41 17.27 -34.40 2.90
N SER A 42 17.20 -33.41 2.00
CA SER A 42 18.24 -32.39 1.93
C SER A 42 18.40 -31.70 3.30
N PRO A 43 19.64 -31.50 3.79
CA PRO A 43 19.86 -30.88 5.08
C PRO A 43 19.18 -29.50 5.13
N VAL A 44 18.50 -29.21 6.24
CA VAL A 44 17.90 -27.90 6.48
C VAL A 44 19.03 -26.87 6.49
N SER A 45 19.16 -26.11 5.42
CA SER A 45 20.07 -24.96 5.38
C SER A 45 19.45 -23.87 6.25
N TYR A 46 19.97 -23.71 7.46
CA TYR A 46 19.68 -22.56 8.30
C TYR A 46 20.22 -21.32 7.57
N LYS A 47 19.36 -20.61 6.85
CA LYS A 47 19.71 -19.31 6.26
C LYS A 47 19.77 -18.29 7.39
N THR A 48 20.88 -17.58 7.50
CA THR A 48 20.96 -16.40 8.37
C THR A 48 19.91 -15.39 7.90
N ASN A 49 19.14 -14.83 8.84
CA ASN A 49 18.12 -13.85 8.47
C ASN A 49 18.81 -12.54 8.07
N THR A 50 19.00 -12.33 6.77
CA THR A 50 19.56 -11.08 6.23
C THR A 50 18.53 -9.93 6.22
N SER A 51 17.31 -10.16 6.72
CA SER A 51 16.29 -9.12 6.74
C SER A 51 16.60 -8.08 7.81
N THR A 52 16.82 -6.83 7.43
CA THR A 52 17.07 -5.71 8.35
C THR A 52 15.86 -5.31 9.21
N ARG A 53 14.78 -6.10 9.19
CA ARG A 53 13.43 -5.73 9.67
C ARG A 53 12.86 -6.75 10.66
N THR A 54 13.68 -7.69 11.11
CA THR A 54 13.35 -8.75 12.07
C THR A 54 13.89 -8.41 13.46
N LYS A 55 13.34 -9.04 14.49
CA LYS A 55 13.75 -8.85 15.89
C LYS A 55 15.23 -9.13 16.14
N GLU A 56 15.77 -10.12 15.43
CA GLU A 56 17.19 -10.46 15.49
C GLU A 56 18.13 -9.33 15.04
N ASN A 57 17.65 -8.41 14.18
CA ASN A 57 18.48 -7.39 13.55
C ASN A 57 18.22 -5.97 14.10
N VAL A 58 17.10 -5.76 14.82
CA VAL A 58 16.68 -4.44 15.30
C VAL A 58 16.82 -4.36 16.81
N HIS A 59 17.83 -3.61 17.26
CA HIS A 59 18.14 -3.44 18.69
C HIS A 59 17.84 -2.02 19.22
N ASP A 60 17.76 -1.02 18.33
CA ASP A 60 17.55 0.38 18.71
C ASP A 60 16.07 0.79 18.56
N LEU A 61 15.57 1.59 19.50
CA LEU A 61 14.19 2.11 19.44
C LEU A 61 13.97 3.03 18.25
N GLU A 62 14.98 3.86 17.93
CA GLU A 62 14.91 4.77 16.80
C GLU A 62 14.72 4.02 15.49
N THR A 63 15.52 2.96 15.28
CA THR A 63 15.42 2.08 14.11
C THR A 63 14.06 1.42 14.04
N PHE A 64 13.54 0.94 15.18
CA PHE A 64 12.20 0.37 15.27
C PHE A 64 11.11 1.36 14.85
N PHE A 65 11.11 2.59 15.39
CA PHE A 65 10.13 3.64 15.05
C PHE A 65 10.25 4.09 13.60
N ARG A 66 11.46 4.21 13.04
CA ARG A 66 11.67 4.51 11.62
C ARG A 66 11.06 3.43 10.72
N LEU A 67 11.21 2.14 11.08
CA LEU A 67 10.71 1.02 10.27
C LEU A 67 9.17 0.90 10.26
N ILE A 68 8.51 1.16 11.40
CA ILE A 68 7.04 1.12 11.49
C ILE A 68 6.37 2.39 10.94
N GLY A 69 7.08 3.52 10.84
CA GLY A 69 6.57 4.76 10.25
C GLY A 69 5.42 5.42 11.02
N ARG A 70 4.51 6.13 10.33
CA ARG A 70 3.42 6.94 10.92
C ARG A 70 3.88 8.00 11.95
N ASN A 71 5.03 8.63 11.70
CA ASN A 71 5.62 9.66 12.57
C ASN A 71 5.85 9.22 14.03
N THR A 72 6.01 7.92 14.31
CA THR A 72 6.27 7.46 15.69
C THR A 72 7.61 7.92 16.26
N VAL A 73 8.52 8.41 15.41
CA VAL A 73 9.83 8.96 15.80
C VAL A 73 9.67 10.19 16.72
N GLU A 74 8.57 10.94 16.61
CA GLU A 74 8.25 12.09 17.48
C GLU A 74 8.11 11.70 18.97
N HIS A 75 7.91 10.42 19.28
CA HIS A 75 7.74 9.92 20.65
C HIS A 75 9.00 9.26 21.22
N LEU A 76 10.15 9.38 20.55
CA LEU A 76 11.41 8.76 20.98
C LEU A 76 11.85 9.27 22.37
N ASP A 77 11.76 10.59 22.57
CA ASP A 77 12.19 11.26 23.80
C ASP A 77 11.43 10.76 25.05
N LEU A 78 10.17 10.34 24.88
CA LEU A 78 9.33 9.81 25.96
C LEU A 78 9.85 8.48 26.53
N PHE A 79 10.63 7.73 25.75
CA PHE A 79 11.20 6.43 26.11
C PHE A 79 12.72 6.49 26.30
N GLU A 80 13.33 7.67 26.35
CA GLU A 80 14.80 7.84 26.50
C GLU A 80 15.60 7.13 25.39
N GLY A 81 14.99 6.84 24.24
CA GLY A 81 15.62 6.07 23.17
C GLY A 81 15.79 4.57 23.45
N ASP A 82 15.31 4.05 24.58
CA ASP A 82 15.50 2.66 24.98
C ASP A 82 14.37 1.74 24.48
N LEU A 83 14.75 0.71 23.72
CA LEU A 83 13.83 -0.30 23.21
C LEU A 83 13.23 -1.14 24.34
N ALA A 84 14.01 -1.48 25.37
CA ALA A 84 13.52 -2.30 26.48
C ALA A 84 12.46 -1.55 27.31
N LYS A 85 12.66 -0.26 27.56
CA LYS A 85 11.64 0.63 28.16
C LYS A 85 10.36 0.66 27.33
N PHE A 86 10.45 0.81 26.01
CA PHE A 86 9.27 0.77 25.15
C PHE A 86 8.53 -0.58 25.21
N LEU A 87 9.25 -1.70 25.15
CA LEU A 87 8.66 -3.04 25.19
C LEU A 87 8.02 -3.36 26.55
N SER A 88 8.58 -2.87 27.66
CA SER A 88 7.98 -3.06 28.99
C SER A 88 6.78 -2.13 29.27
N THR A 89 6.66 -1.02 28.54
CA THR A 89 5.61 -0.01 28.79
C THR A 89 4.20 -0.55 28.48
N SER A 90 3.27 -0.30 29.40
CA SER A 90 1.85 -0.62 29.29
C SER A 90 1.04 0.45 28.57
N SER A 91 -0.18 0.09 28.13
CA SER A 91 -1.10 1.03 27.48
C SER A 91 -1.50 2.22 28.36
N GLN A 92 -1.55 2.02 29.69
CA GLN A 92 -1.87 3.08 30.65
C GLN A 92 -0.70 4.07 30.79
N GLN A 93 0.53 3.58 30.91
CA GLN A 93 1.73 4.43 30.96
C GLN A 93 1.87 5.30 29.70
N MET A 94 1.67 4.72 28.51
CA MET A 94 1.66 5.50 27.25
C MET A 94 0.55 6.56 27.20
N LYS A 95 -0.57 6.34 27.89
CA LYS A 95 -1.63 7.35 28.03
C LYS A 95 -1.18 8.50 28.92
N PHE A 96 -0.51 8.20 30.04
CA PHE A 96 0.03 9.23 30.94
C PHE A 96 1.15 10.04 30.30
N MET A 97 1.95 9.46 29.41
CA MET A 97 2.97 10.16 28.62
C MET A 97 2.40 11.10 27.54
N GLY A 98 1.09 11.11 27.32
CA GLY A 98 0.45 12.02 26.35
C GLY A 98 0.37 11.51 24.91
N ILE A 99 0.60 10.22 24.65
CA ILE A 99 0.51 9.64 23.29
C ILE A 99 -0.96 9.51 22.87
N ASP A 100 -1.30 10.01 21.67
CA ASP A 100 -2.65 9.90 21.08
C ASP A 100 -3.13 8.44 21.00
N VAL A 101 -4.44 8.24 21.11
CA VAL A 101 -5.07 6.91 21.11
C VAL A 101 -4.75 6.14 19.82
N SER A 102 -4.75 6.81 18.66
CA SER A 102 -4.52 6.15 17.37
C SER A 102 -3.06 5.68 17.22
N THR A 103 -2.12 6.52 17.64
CA THR A 103 -0.67 6.22 17.63
C THR A 103 -0.35 5.14 18.67
N ARG A 104 -0.87 5.27 19.89
CA ARG A 104 -0.69 4.26 20.95
C ARG A 104 -1.17 2.87 20.54
N ARG A 105 -2.37 2.76 19.96
CA ARG A 105 -2.89 1.47 19.44
C ARG A 105 -2.02 0.90 18.33
N TYR A 106 -1.49 1.77 17.46
CA TYR A 106 -0.59 1.35 16.38
C TYR A 106 0.73 0.79 16.92
N MET A 107 1.34 1.48 17.87
CA MET A 107 2.59 1.08 18.51
C MET A 107 2.43 -0.24 19.27
N LEU A 108 1.38 -0.39 20.10
CA LEU A 108 1.10 -1.63 20.83
C LEU A 108 0.90 -2.83 19.89
N ARG A 109 0.22 -2.62 18.76
CA ARG A 109 0.05 -3.66 17.74
C ARG A 109 1.39 -4.08 17.15
N TRP A 110 2.30 -3.14 16.88
CA TRP A 110 3.63 -3.45 16.36
C TRP A 110 4.54 -4.07 17.41
N LYS A 111 4.48 -3.63 18.66
CA LYS A 111 5.12 -4.27 19.80
C LYS A 111 4.73 -5.75 19.88
N HIS A 112 3.44 -6.07 19.87
CA HIS A 112 2.96 -7.46 19.89
C HIS A 112 3.48 -8.28 18.70
N LYS A 113 3.48 -7.72 17.48
CA LYS A 113 4.02 -8.41 16.30
C LYS A 113 5.52 -8.64 16.37
N PHE A 114 6.25 -7.69 16.96
CA PHE A 114 7.70 -7.75 17.14
C PHE A 114 8.10 -8.76 18.20
N GLU A 115 7.43 -8.80 19.35
CA GLU A 115 7.72 -9.75 20.43
C GLU A 115 7.50 -11.21 19.98
N ASN A 116 6.45 -11.45 19.19
CA ASN A 116 6.03 -12.76 18.70
C ASN A 116 6.57 -13.12 17.30
N ASP A 117 7.44 -12.29 16.71
CA ASP A 117 8.06 -12.54 15.40
C ASP A 117 7.06 -12.84 14.26
N LEU A 118 5.86 -12.25 14.31
CA LEU A 118 4.74 -12.59 13.42
C LEU A 118 4.89 -12.01 12.01
N GLU A 119 5.46 -10.81 11.90
CA GLU A 119 5.60 -10.09 10.64
C GLU A 119 6.86 -9.21 10.66
N PRO A 120 7.57 -9.07 9.52
CA PRO A 120 8.67 -8.11 9.42
C PRO A 120 8.15 -6.68 9.59
N LEU A 121 8.93 -5.86 10.31
CA LEU A 121 8.58 -4.48 10.63
C LEU A 121 8.38 -3.67 9.36
N ARG A 122 7.19 -3.12 9.14
CA ARG A 122 6.91 -2.26 7.98
C ARG A 122 5.84 -1.24 8.28
N GLU A 123 5.84 -0.15 7.53
CA GLU A 123 4.77 0.83 7.68
C GLU A 123 3.47 0.31 7.08
N HIS A 124 2.41 0.23 7.88
CA HIS A 124 1.05 0.10 7.37
C HIS A 124 0.48 1.49 7.09
N LYS A 125 0.59 1.98 5.86
CA LYS A 125 0.15 3.35 5.48
C LYS A 125 -1.35 3.55 5.72
N LYS A 126 -1.74 4.75 6.18
CA LYS A 126 -3.15 5.16 6.26
C LYS A 126 -3.68 5.39 4.84
N GLY A 127 -4.89 4.90 4.54
CA GLY A 127 -5.55 5.17 3.26
C GLY A 127 -5.86 6.66 3.11
N LYS A 128 -5.48 7.25 1.97
CA LYS A 128 -5.79 8.66 1.64
C LYS A 128 -6.91 8.70 0.61
N LYS A 129 -7.89 9.58 0.81
CA LYS A 129 -9.01 9.76 -0.14
C LYS A 129 -8.52 10.50 -1.38
N LYS A 130 -8.82 9.98 -2.57
CA LYS A 130 -8.60 10.68 -3.85
C LYS A 130 -9.72 11.70 -4.07
N ASN A 131 -9.39 12.95 -4.39
CA ASN A 131 -10.33 14.02 -4.74
C ASN A 131 -11.52 14.19 -3.74
N GLY A 132 -11.27 14.05 -2.44
CA GLY A 132 -12.32 14.17 -1.40
C GLY A 132 -13.18 12.91 -1.20
N GLY A 133 -12.91 11.83 -1.93
CA GLY A 133 -13.71 10.60 -1.94
C GLY A 133 -14.77 10.59 -3.03
N GLU A 134 -15.47 9.47 -3.16
CA GLU A 134 -16.42 9.23 -4.26
C GLU A 134 -17.50 10.31 -4.38
N ARG A 135 -18.17 10.64 -3.26
CA ARG A 135 -19.27 11.62 -3.24
C ARG A 135 -18.84 13.04 -3.64
N ASN A 136 -17.63 13.45 -3.25
CA ASN A 136 -17.15 14.82 -3.46
C ASN A 136 -16.28 14.98 -4.72
N ALA A 137 -15.94 13.88 -5.40
CA ALA A 137 -15.01 13.89 -6.52
C ALA A 137 -15.42 14.87 -7.63
N LYS A 138 -16.70 14.86 -8.02
CA LYS A 138 -17.21 15.75 -9.09
C LYS A 138 -17.12 17.22 -8.70
N THR A 139 -17.52 17.58 -7.48
CA THR A 139 -17.47 18.96 -6.96
C THR A 139 -16.03 19.46 -6.86
N VAL A 140 -15.12 18.64 -6.33
CA VAL A 140 -13.69 18.99 -6.23
C VAL A 140 -13.08 19.20 -7.61
N LEU A 141 -13.36 18.31 -8.55
CA LEU A 141 -12.87 18.43 -9.93
C LEU A 141 -13.44 19.65 -10.64
N ALA A 142 -14.74 19.95 -10.48
CA ALA A 142 -15.36 21.14 -11.06
C ALA A 142 -14.72 22.42 -10.53
N LYS A 143 -14.53 22.54 -9.21
CA LYS A 143 -13.84 23.69 -8.59
C LYS A 143 -12.41 23.82 -9.09
N LYS A 144 -11.66 22.71 -9.15
CA LYS A 144 -10.29 22.70 -9.67
C LYS A 144 -10.23 23.18 -11.13
N ASN A 145 -11.13 22.69 -11.98
CA ASN A 145 -11.17 23.08 -13.39
C ASN A 145 -11.62 24.54 -13.56
N ALA A 146 -12.52 25.05 -12.72
CA ALA A 146 -12.92 26.46 -12.74
C ALA A 146 -11.76 27.39 -12.36
N LEU A 147 -11.01 27.07 -11.31
CA LEU A 147 -9.79 27.81 -10.93
C LEU A 147 -8.74 27.79 -12.03
N LYS A 148 -8.48 26.62 -12.62
CA LYS A 148 -7.55 26.48 -13.74
C LYS A 148 -7.94 27.38 -14.92
N LYS A 149 -9.24 27.48 -15.24
CA LYS A 149 -9.73 28.38 -16.30
C LYS A 149 -9.57 29.86 -15.97
N LEU A 150 -9.74 30.24 -14.70
CA LEU A 150 -9.49 31.62 -14.26
C LEU A 150 -8.00 31.96 -14.36
N GLU A 151 -7.12 31.07 -13.88
CA GLU A 151 -5.66 31.23 -13.99
C GLU A 151 -5.20 31.31 -15.46
N GLU A 152 -5.74 30.47 -16.35
CA GLU A 152 -5.45 30.53 -17.79
C GLU A 152 -5.90 31.85 -18.41
N LYS A 153 -7.05 32.38 -17.99
CA LYS A 153 -7.56 33.67 -18.46
C LYS A 153 -6.70 34.83 -17.96
N GLU A 154 -6.28 34.80 -16.69
CA GLU A 154 -5.40 35.81 -16.10
C GLU A 154 -4.01 35.77 -16.74
N LYS A 155 -3.46 34.58 -16.99
CA LYS A 155 -2.20 34.40 -17.70
C LYS A 155 -2.27 34.93 -19.12
N PHE A 156 -3.35 34.63 -19.84
CA PHE A 156 -3.57 35.16 -21.20
C PHE A 156 -3.69 36.69 -21.20
N ALA A 157 -4.44 37.27 -20.25
CA ALA A 157 -4.55 38.72 -20.13
C ALA A 157 -3.20 39.39 -19.79
N ALA A 158 -2.38 38.75 -18.95
CA ALA A 158 -1.03 39.22 -18.63
C ALA A 158 -0.09 39.13 -19.85
N GLU A 159 -0.18 38.05 -20.64
CA GLU A 159 0.57 37.89 -21.90
C GLU A 159 0.14 38.91 -22.95
N GLU A 160 -1.15 39.21 -23.05
CA GLU A 160 -1.71 40.22 -23.93
C GLU A 160 -1.23 41.64 -23.56
N LEU A 161 -1.25 41.98 -22.26
CA LEU A 161 -0.71 43.23 -21.73
C LEU A 161 0.81 43.34 -21.99
N ASP A 162 1.56 42.25 -21.79
CA ASP A 162 3.00 42.21 -22.10
C ASP A 162 3.28 42.42 -23.60
N ALA A 163 2.48 41.80 -24.49
CA ALA A 163 2.60 41.99 -25.93
C ALA A 163 2.27 43.42 -26.38
N GLU A 164 1.29 44.07 -25.74
CA GLU A 164 0.99 45.50 -25.93
C GLU A 164 2.18 46.38 -25.52
N ASN A 165 2.77 46.12 -24.35
CA ASN A 165 3.92 46.86 -23.86
C ASN A 165 5.15 46.70 -24.76
N ARG A 166 5.31 45.53 -25.40
CA ARG A 166 6.36 45.28 -26.41
C ARG A 166 6.05 45.89 -27.78
N GLY A 167 4.83 46.38 -28.01
CA GLY A 167 4.40 46.95 -29.28
C GLY A 167 4.18 45.91 -30.40
N GLU A 168 4.04 44.63 -30.03
CA GLU A 168 3.87 43.52 -30.99
C GLU A 168 2.40 43.27 -31.35
N ARG A 169 1.44 43.87 -30.63
CA ARG A 169 0.00 43.67 -30.87
C ARG A 169 -0.46 44.50 -32.08
N LEU A 170 -0.60 43.85 -33.23
CA LEU A 170 -1.27 44.40 -34.41
C LEU A 170 -2.78 44.43 -34.15
N PHE A 171 -3.38 45.62 -34.19
CA PHE A 171 -4.84 45.83 -34.18
C PHE A 171 -5.48 45.41 -35.51
#